data_AF-A0A090LEB4-F1
#
_entry.id   AF-A0A090LEB4-F1
#
_cell.length_a   1.000
_cell.length_b   1.000
_cell.length_c   1.000
_cell.angle_alpha   90.00
_cell.angle_beta   90.00
_cell.angle_gamma   90.00
#
_symmetry.space_group_name_H-M   'P 1'
#
loop_
_entity.id
_entity.type
_entity.pdbx_description
1 polymer ?
#
loop_
_entity_poly.entity_id
_entity_poly.type
_entity_poly.pdbx_seq_one_letter_code
_entity_poly.pdbx_strand_id
1 'polypeptide(L)' 'MSTLTKANFLKLYKDLVKTSLGFPQYNYRKFFVRRIRDHFEAHKNETDPIKLDAFYQEGSKTLEVLNRQKNK' A
#
# COMPACT_ATOMS: atom_id res chain seq x y z
N MET A 1 -0.02 -16.00 15.54
CA MET A 1 -1.42 -15.68 15.19
C MET A 1 -1.42 -14.28 14.58
N SER A 2 -1.48 -14.13 13.26
CA SER A 2 -1.63 -12.79 12.68
C SER A 2 -2.99 -12.23 13.06
N THR A 3 -2.99 -11.08 13.72
CA THR A 3 -4.20 -10.32 14.08
C THR A 3 -4.77 -9.54 12.90
N LEU A 4 -4.09 -9.62 11.75
CA LEU A 4 -4.42 -8.89 10.55
C LEU A 4 -5.51 -9.55 9.72
N THR A 5 -6.57 -8.79 9.48
CA THR A 5 -7.72 -9.21 8.68
C THR A 5 -7.68 -8.62 7.28
N LYS A 6 -8.44 -9.19 6.35
CA LYS A 6 -8.64 -8.64 4.99
C LYS A 6 -9.06 -7.17 5.01
N ALA A 7 -9.83 -6.74 6.02
CA ALA A 7 -10.25 -5.34 6.17
C ALA A 7 -9.07 -4.39 6.40
N ASN A 8 -8.06 -4.82 7.15
CA ASN A 8 -6.85 -4.03 7.39
C ASN A 8 -6.07 -3.82 6.09
N PHE A 9 -5.89 -4.87 5.28
CA PHE A 9 -5.23 -4.77 3.97
C PHE A 9 -6.03 -3.89 2.99
N LEU A 10 -7.35 -4.01 2.97
CA LEU A 10 -8.20 -3.15 2.13
C LEU A 10 -8.13 -1.67 2.55
N LYS A 11 -8.07 -1.39 3.85
CA LYS A 11 -7.87 -0.04 4.36
C LYS A 11 -6.51 0.51 3.93
N LEU A 12 -5.44 -0.26 4.15
CA LEU A 12 -4.08 0.10 3.74
C LEU A 12 -3.98 0.38 2.24
N TYR A 13 -4.61 -0.47 1.40
CA TYR A 13 -4.69 -0.26 -0.04
C TYR A 13 -5.36 1.07 -0.41
N LYS A 14 -6.53 1.36 0.19
CA LYS A 14 -7.26 2.61 -0.05
C LYS A 14 -6.44 3.82 0.37
N ASP A 15 -5.76 3.76 1.51
CA ASP A 15 -4.94 4.85 2.03
C ASP A 15 -3.74 5.11 1.10
N LEU A 16 -3.03 4.06 0.67
CA LEU A 16 -1.93 4.16 -0.28
C LEU A 16 -2.35 4.78 -1.62
N VAL A 17 -3.48 4.32 -2.19
CA VAL A 17 -4.01 4.86 -3.45
C VAL A 17 -4.43 6.32 -3.26
N LYS A 18 -5.13 6.65 -2.17
CA LYS A 18 -5.56 8.03 -1.88
C LYS A 18 -4.37 8.98 -1.74
N THR A 19 -3.33 8.58 -1.01
CA THR A 19 -2.11 9.38 -0.88
C THR A 19 -1.39 9.53 -2.21
N SER A 20 -1.35 8.47 -3.03
CA SER A 20 -0.76 8.50 -4.37
C SER A 20 -1.46 9.45 -5.33
N LEU A 21 -2.78 9.62 -5.20
CA LEU A 21 -3.54 10.60 -5.99
C LEU A 21 -3.31 12.04 -5.55
N GLY A 22 -2.76 12.27 -4.35
CA GLY A 22 -2.44 13.60 -3.84
C GLY A 22 -1.18 14.22 -4.45
N PHE A 23 -0.37 13.48 -5.21
CA PHE A 23 0.83 14.02 -5.84
C PHE A 23 0.50 15.01 -6.96
N PRO A 24 1.18 16.17 -7.04
CA PRO A 24 0.94 17.15 -8.10
C PRO A 24 1.32 16.64 -9.49
N GLN A 25 2.37 15.81 -9.59
CA GLN A 25 2.85 15.28 -10.86
C GLN A 25 2.03 14.06 -11.32
N TYR A 26 1.46 14.14 -12.53
CA TYR A 26 0.64 13.06 -13.10
C TYR A 26 1.36 11.72 -13.20
N ASN A 27 2.62 11.74 -13.63
CA ASN A 27 3.43 10.55 -13.79
C ASN A 27 3.59 9.80 -12.46
N TYR A 28 3.73 10.54 -11.36
CA TYR A 28 3.85 9.95 -10.02
C TYR A 28 2.53 9.35 -9.58
N ARG A 29 1.41 10.08 -9.76
CA ARG A 29 0.07 9.53 -9.47
C ARG A 29 -0.17 8.20 -10.19
N LYS A 30 0.07 8.15 -11.50
CA LYS A 30 -0.12 6.94 -12.31
C LYS A 30 0.84 5.83 -11.92
N PHE A 31 2.12 6.15 -11.71
CA PHE A 31 3.13 5.17 -11.33
C PHE A 31 2.81 4.50 -10.00
N PHE A 32 2.55 5.29 -8.95
CA PHE A 32 2.28 4.74 -7.63
C PHE A 32 0.98 3.94 -7.60
N VAL A 33 -0.10 4.45 -8.21
CA VAL A 33 -1.37 3.72 -8.27
C VAL A 33 -1.21 2.36 -8.97
N ARG A 34 -0.48 2.31 -10.09
CA ARG A 34 -0.18 1.05 -10.79
C ARG A 34 0.66 0.13 -9.90
N ARG A 35 1.76 0.62 -9.33
CA ARG A 35 2.67 -0.18 -8.52
C ARG A 35 1.98 -0.74 -7.27
N ILE A 36 1.13 0.04 -6.60
CA ILE A 36 0.34 -0.42 -5.45
C ILE A 36 -0.61 -1.53 -5.89
N ARG A 37 -1.32 -1.36 -7.01
CA ARG A 37 -2.23 -2.40 -7.53
C ARG A 37 -1.48 -3.69 -7.83
N ASP A 38 -0.40 -3.61 -8.61
CA ASP A 38 0.39 -4.76 -9.01
C ASP A 38 0.94 -5.50 -7.78
N HIS A 39 1.40 -4.76 -6.76
CA HIS A 39 1.93 -5.33 -5.52
C HIS A 39 0.87 -6.10 -4.70
N PHE A 40 -0.34 -5.55 -4.58
CA PHE A 40 -1.44 -6.21 -3.87
C PHE A 40 -1.99 -7.40 -4.67
N GLU A 41 -1.98 -7.33 -5.99
CA GLU A 41 -2.44 -8.42 -6.85
C GLU A 41 -1.48 -9.62 -6.80
N ALA A 42 -0.16 -9.36 -6.77
CA ALA A 42 0.86 -10.40 -6.60
C ALA A 42 0.75 -11.16 -5.26
N HIS A 43 0.31 -10.48 -4.19
CA HIS A 43 0.19 -11.07 -2.84
C HIS A 43 -1.24 -11.50 -2.48
N LYS A 44 -2.19 -11.46 -3.42
CA LYS A 44 -3.61 -11.73 -3.16
C LYS A 44 -3.90 -13.12 -2.59
N ASN A 45 -3.11 -14.12 -3.00
CA ASN A 45 -3.28 -15.52 -2.62
C ASN A 45 -2.27 -15.96 -1.53
N GLU A 46 -1.47 -15.03 -1.01
CA GLU A 46 -0.53 -15.34 0.07
C GLU A 46 -1.30 -15.68 1.35
N THR A 47 -0.95 -16.82 1.95
CA THR A 47 -1.66 -17.38 3.11
C THR A 47 -0.74 -17.48 4.32
N ASP A 48 0.57 -17.33 4.13
CA ASP A 48 1.55 -17.36 5.21
C ASP A 48 1.37 -16.14 6.14
N PRO A 49 1.03 -16.34 7.43
CA PRO A 49 0.84 -15.27 8.40
C PRO A 49 2.08 -14.36 8.54
N ILE A 50 3.29 -14.94 8.48
CA ILE A 50 4.54 -14.19 8.67
C ILE A 50 4.75 -13.21 7.51
N LYS A 51 4.49 -13.67 6.28
CA LYS A 51 4.60 -12.82 5.09
C LYS A 51 3.51 -11.76 5.06
N LEU A 52 2.29 -12.09 5.50
CA LEU A 52 1.20 -11.12 5.60
C LEU A 52 1.51 -10.00 6.59
N ASP A 53 2.09 -10.32 7.74
CA ASP A 53 2.53 -9.33 8.72
C ASP A 53 3.67 -8.47 8.13
N ALA A 54 4.68 -9.08 7.51
CA ALA A 54 5.77 -8.36 6.86
C ALA A 54 5.26 -7.41 5.75
N PHE A 55 4.37 -7.90 4.89
CA PHE A 55 3.75 -7.12 3.82
C PHE A 55 2.98 -5.92 4.37
N TYR A 56 2.22 -6.11 5.45
CA TYR A 56 1.48 -5.01 6.06
C TYR A 56 2.41 -3.95 6.67
N GLN A 57 3.49 -4.38 7.34
CA GLN A 57 4.49 -3.47 7.88
C GLN A 57 5.21 -2.68 6.78
N GLU A 58 5.56 -3.33 5.67
CA GLU A 58 6.16 -2.67 4.51
C GLU A 58 5.20 -1.65 3.88
N GLY A 59 3.95 -2.02 3.66
CA GLY A 59 2.95 -1.12 3.12
C GLY A 59 2.67 0.06 4.05
N SER A 60 2.70 -0.15 5.37
CA SER A 60 2.53 0.92 6.37
C SER A 60 3.70 1.92 6.35
N LYS A 61 4.94 1.42 6.28
CA LYS A 61 6.13 2.28 6.08
C LYS A 61 6.05 3.05 4.77
N THR A 62 5.63 2.40 3.70
CA THR A 62 5.46 3.04 2.38
C THR A 62 4.41 4.15 2.44
N LEU A 63 3.31 3.94 3.15
CA LEU A 63 2.28 4.95 3.35
C LEU A 63 2.81 6.19 4.08
N GLU A 64 3.63 6.00 5.11
CA GLU A 64 4.29 7.12 5.80
C GLU A 64 5.22 7.91 4.86
N VAL A 65 6.03 7.21 4.07
CA VAL A 65 6.94 7.84 3.11
C VAL A 65 6.17 8.63 2.05
N LEU A 66 5.12 8.04 1.46
CA LEU A 66 4.28 8.72 0.48
C LEU A 66 3.59 9.95 1.07
N ASN A 67 3.11 9.87 2.32
CA ASN A 67 2.49 11.01 2.99
C ASN A 67 3.47 12.16 3.22
N ARG A 68 4.75 11.86 3.53
CA ARG A 68 5.80 12.88 3.65
C ARG A 68 6.16 13.50 2.30
N GLN A 69 6.10 12.71 1.22
CA GLN A 69 6.51 13.15 -0.12
C GLN A 69 5.42 13.91 -0.87
N LYS A 70 4.12 13.63 -0.64
CA LYS A 70 3.04 14.26 -1.43
C LYS A 70 3.00 15.78 -1.36
N ASN A 71 3.53 16.36 -0.28
CA ASN A 71 3.54 17.80 0.02
C ASN A 71 4.88 18.47 -0.34
N LYS A 72 5.84 17.73 -0.90
CA LYS A 72 7.06 18.28 -1.49
C LYS A 72 6.83 18.51 -2.98
#